data_AF-A0A7C4L0Y0-F1
#
_entry.id   AF-A0A7C4L0Y0-F1
#
_cell.length_a   1.000
_cell.length_b   1.000
_cell.length_c   1.000
_cell.angle_alpha   90.00
_cell.angle_beta   90.00
_cell.angle_gamma   90.00
#
_symmetry.space_group_name_H-M   'P 1'
#
loop_
_entity.id
_entity.type
_entity.pdbx_description
1 polymer ?
#
loop_
_entity_poly.entity_id
_entity_poly.type
_entity_poly.pdbx_seq_one_letter_code
_entity_poly.pdbx_strand_id
1 'polypeptide(L)' 'MAAPAAVSRPAAPAAPVNASKALSAPLPGTVVAVLVKEGSEVKFGQELLTIEAMKMKNAIRATRDGKIAAV' A
#
# COMPACT_ATOMS: atom_id res chain seq x y z
N MET A 1 -39.10 -12.13 13.54
CA MET A 1 -38.05 -13.16 13.71
C MET A 1 -37.59 -13.54 12.31
N ALA A 2 -36.35 -13.27 11.86
CA ALA A 2 -35.19 -12.64 12.50
C ALA A 2 -34.34 -11.85 11.46
N ALA A 3 -33.40 -11.01 11.93
CA ALA A 3 -32.29 -10.47 11.12
C ALA A 3 -31.00 -11.25 11.48
N PRO A 4 -30.06 -11.47 10.54
CA PRO A 4 -28.90 -10.57 10.32
C PRO A 4 -28.43 -10.49 8.83
N ALA A 5 -27.39 -9.75 8.40
CA ALA A 5 -26.81 -8.44 8.79
C ALA A 5 -25.71 -8.00 7.75
N ALA A 6 -25.14 -6.81 7.95
CA ALA A 6 -23.79 -6.37 7.54
C ALA A 6 -23.35 -6.32 6.03
N VAL A 7 -23.51 -5.13 5.45
CA VAL A 7 -22.52 -4.35 4.64
C VAL A 7 -21.51 -5.08 3.74
N SER A 8 -21.62 -4.81 2.43
CA SER A 8 -20.46 -4.68 1.52
C SER A 8 -20.61 -3.44 0.63
N ARG A 9 -19.95 -2.35 1.03
CA ARG A 9 -19.80 -1.17 0.16
C ARG A 9 -18.92 -1.55 -1.04
N PRO A 10 -19.26 -1.17 -2.28
CA PRO A 10 -18.31 -1.28 -3.38
C PRO A 10 -17.07 -0.46 -3.02
N ALA A 11 -15.92 -1.12 -2.92
CA ALA A 11 -14.66 -0.39 -2.87
C ALA A 11 -14.56 0.44 -4.16
N ALA A 12 -14.29 1.73 -4.02
CA ALA A 12 -14.12 2.60 -5.19
C ALA A 12 -13.05 2.00 -6.11
N PRO A 13 -13.25 2.03 -7.45
CA PRO A 13 -12.23 1.50 -8.36
C PRO A 13 -10.97 2.32 -8.17
N ALA A 14 -9.95 1.69 -7.58
CA ALA A 14 -8.62 2.26 -7.51
C ALA A 14 -8.21 2.64 -8.94
N ALA A 15 -7.78 3.88 -9.13
CA ALA A 15 -7.38 4.39 -10.44
C ALA A 15 -6.38 3.42 -11.10
N PRO A 16 -6.39 3.27 -12.44
CA PRO A 16 -5.57 2.28 -13.12
C PRO A 16 -4.08 2.54 -12.87
N VAL A 17 -3.54 1.91 -11.82
CA VAL A 17 -2.13 1.94 -11.50
C VAL A 17 -1.41 1.29 -12.68
N ASN A 18 -0.51 2.03 -13.31
CA ASN A 18 0.31 1.47 -14.38
C ASN A 18 1.18 0.38 -13.77
N ALA A 19 0.80 -0.89 -13.95
CA ALA A 19 1.44 -2.04 -13.30
C ALA A 19 2.96 -2.08 -13.56
N SER A 20 3.41 -1.54 -14.71
CA SER A 20 4.80 -1.31 -15.09
C SER A 20 5.62 -0.41 -14.15
N LYS A 21 4.95 0.33 -13.24
CA LYS A 21 5.53 1.26 -12.25
C LYS A 21 4.94 1.07 -10.84
N ALA A 22 4.02 0.13 -10.64
CA ALA A 22 3.44 -0.16 -9.35
C ALA A 22 4.43 -0.94 -8.46
N LEU A 23 4.59 -0.50 -7.20
CA LEU A 23 5.39 -1.22 -6.20
C LEU A 23 4.46 -2.10 -5.35
N SER A 24 4.26 -3.34 -5.78
CA SER A 24 3.54 -4.35 -5.00
C SER A 24 4.37 -4.81 -3.79
N ALA A 25 3.69 -5.15 -2.70
CA ALA A 25 4.33 -5.77 -1.54
C ALA A 25 4.97 -7.13 -1.94
N PRO A 26 6.28 -7.34 -1.72
CA PRO A 26 6.96 -8.59 -2.10
C PRO A 26 6.72 -9.74 -1.11
N LEU A 27 6.13 -9.47 0.06
CA LEU A 27 5.72 -10.47 1.05
C LEU A 27 4.25 -10.26 1.45
N PRO A 28 3.48 -11.34 1.67
CA PRO A 28 2.14 -11.25 2.25
C PRO A 28 2.25 -10.83 3.72
N GLY A 29 1.50 -9.80 4.10
CA GLY A 29 1.47 -9.26 5.46
C GLY A 29 0.52 -8.07 5.58
N THR A 30 0.48 -7.45 6.76
CA THR A 30 -0.41 -6.32 7.07
C THR A 30 0.37 -5.01 7.03
N VAL A 31 -0.08 -4.01 6.28
CA VAL A 31 0.50 -2.66 6.32
C VAL A 31 0.24 -2.06 7.71
N VAL A 32 1.30 -1.81 8.48
CA VAL A 32 1.21 -1.24 9.83
C VAL A 32 1.49 0.27 9.87
N ALA A 33 2.22 0.79 8.88
CA ALA A 33 2.44 2.22 8.70
C ALA A 33 2.67 2.55 7.23
N VAL A 34 2.19 3.71 6.80
CA VAL A 34 2.53 4.31 5.51
C VAL A 34 3.21 5.64 5.80
N LEU A 35 4.44 5.81 5.32
CA LEU A 35 5.32 6.95 5.61
C LEU A 35 5.30 8.00 4.48
N VAL A 36 4.74 7.64 3.32
CA VAL A 36 4.56 8.52 2.16
C VAL A 36 3.07 8.78 1.89
N LYS A 37 2.77 9.81 1.10
CA LYS A 37 1.43 10.12 0.63
C LYS A 37 1.40 10.31 -0.88
N GLU A 38 0.20 10.33 -1.43
CA GLU A 38 -0.03 10.73 -2.82
C GLU A 38 0.61 12.10 -3.08
N GLY A 39 1.38 12.18 -4.15
CA GLY A 39 2.15 13.36 -4.51
C GLY A 39 3.46 13.56 -3.73
N SER A 40 3.81 12.75 -2.73
CA SER A 40 5.14 12.80 -2.09
C SER A 40 6.23 12.43 -3.09
N GLU A 41 7.35 13.16 -3.02
CA GLU A 41 8.55 12.86 -3.79
C GLU A 41 9.42 11.87 -3.00
N VAL A 42 9.84 10.79 -3.66
CA VAL A 42 10.55 9.67 -3.04
C VAL A 42 11.85 9.36 -3.76
N LYS A 43 12.84 8.86 -3.02
CA LYS A 43 14.19 8.53 -3.53
C LYS A 43 14.48 7.05 -3.42
N PHE A 44 15.39 6.55 -4.25
CA PHE A 44 15.91 5.19 -4.14
C PHE A 44 16.34 4.88 -2.70
N GLY A 45 15.85 3.76 -2.15
CA GLY A 45 16.14 3.32 -0.79
C GLY A 45 15.32 4.01 0.31
N GLN A 46 14.49 5.01 0.00
CA GLN A 46 13.61 5.64 0.98
C GLN A 46 12.46 4.72 1.38
N GLU A 47 12.13 4.70 2.67
CA GLU A 47 11.04 3.91 3.23
C GLU A 47 9.68 4.48 2.83
N LEU A 48 8.85 3.67 2.17
CA LEU A 48 7.52 4.04 1.69
C LEU A 48 6.45 3.68 2.71
N LEU A 49 6.49 2.43 3.16
CA LEU A 49 5.54 1.84 4.08
C LEU A 49 6.19 0.65 4.78
N THR A 50 5.62 0.26 5.93
CA THR A 50 6.11 -0.84 6.74
C THR A 50 5.01 -1.88 6.88
N ILE A 51 5.35 -3.13 6.54
CA ILE A 51 4.47 -4.30 6.57
C ILE A 51 4.88 -5.20 7.72
N GLU A 52 3.94 -5.64 8.53
CA GLU A 52 4.16 -6.72 9.49
C GLU A 52 3.80 -8.06 8.86
N ALA A 53 4.80 -8.94 8.72
CA ALA A 53 4.65 -10.30 8.23
C ALA A 53 5.16 -11.25 9.33
N MET A 54 4.30 -12.16 9.79
CA MET A 54 4.64 -13.20 10.78
C MET A 54 5.42 -12.69 12.01
N LYS A 55 4.94 -11.60 12.65
CA LYS A 55 5.56 -10.90 13.80
C LYS A 55 6.86 -10.13 13.51
N MET A 56 7.31 -10.04 12.26
CA MET A 56 8.44 -9.19 11.84
C MET A 56 7.97 -8.00 11.01
N LYS A 57 8.46 -6.80 11.38
CA LYS A 57 8.21 -5.56 10.65
C LYS A 57 9.25 -5.41 9.54
N ASN A 58 8.78 -5.30 8.30
CA ASN A 58 9.58 -5.16 7.09
C ASN A 58 9.29 -3.82 6.42
N ALA A 59 10.32 -3.00 6.29
CA ALA A 59 10.27 -1.72 5.59
C ALA A 59 10.31 -1.93 4.07
N ILE A 60 9.27 -1.51 3.36
CA ILE A 60 9.23 -1.48 1.91
C ILE A 60 9.88 -0.17 1.44
N ARG A 61 10.96 -0.29 0.67
CA ARG A 61 11.75 0.83 0.18
C ARG A 61 11.53 1.06 -1.31
N ALA A 62 11.58 2.32 -1.74
CA ALA A 62 11.53 2.69 -3.15
C ALA A 62 12.71 2.11 -3.93
N THR A 63 12.43 1.37 -5.00
CA THR A 63 13.44 0.79 -5.92
C THR A 63 13.90 1.77 -7.00
N ARG A 64 13.30 2.97 -7.05
CA ARG A 64 13.64 4.10 -7.93
C ARG A 64 13.24 5.40 -7.24
N ASP A 65 13.88 6.49 -7.61
CA ASP A 65 13.38 7.85 -7.38
C ASP A 65 12.13 8.13 -8.23
N GLY A 66 11.28 9.05 -7.75
CA GLY A 66 10.04 9.43 -8.42
C GLY A 66 9.05 10.14 -7.50
N LYS A 67 7.79 10.25 -7.94
CA LYS A 67 6.69 10.86 -7.18
C LYS A 67 5.57 9.83 -7.02
N ILE A 68 5.06 9.67 -5.81
CA ILE A 68 3.94 8.77 -5.53
C ILE A 68 2.71 9.28 -6.29
N ALA A 69 2.11 8.45 -7.14
CA ALA A 69 0.94 8.82 -7.93
C ALA A 69 -0.38 8.48 -7.22
N ALA A 70 -0.41 7.36 -6.49
CA ALA A 70 -1.51 6.86 -5.66
C ALA A 70 -0.92 5.95 -4.57
N VAL A 71 -1.68 5.66 -3.51
CA VAL A 71 -1.28 4.80 -2.37
C VAL A 71 -2.36 3.80 -1.99
#